data_AF-A0A954Z2Q4-F1
#
_entry.id   AF-A0A954Z2Q4-F1
#
_cell.length_a   1.000
_cell.length_b   1.000
_cell.length_c   1.000
_cell.angle_alpha   90.00
_cell.angle_beta   90.00
_cell.angle_gamma   90.00
#
_symmetry.space_group_name_H-M   'P 1'
#
loop_
_entity.id
_entity.type
_entity.pdbx_description
1 polymer ?
#
loop_
_entity_poly.entity_id
_entity_poly.type
_entity_poly.pdbx_seq_one_letter_code
_entity_poly.pdbx_strand_id
1 'polypeptide(L)'
;GLLLVWLACNRIDIDIRHERRRWMRRLLLLIPSAAFGAFVEECVFRGVLQFDLLRAGVTPVQSVLVAGGLFAAAHYVRSVKRKWTILGHLALGIVLSAAFVTTHNLWLATGIHAGGIFVILGARPFIRYRGPAWLTGESIFPFAGVPGVIGLALLTVIVIKRYGIP
;
A
#
# COMPACT_ATOMS: atom_id res chain seq x y z
N GLY A 1 -15.12 13.25 7.84
CA GLY A 1 -14.56 14.61 7.91
C GLY A 1 -13.93 15.03 6.60
N LEU A 2 -12.69 14.59 6.32
CA LEU A 2 -11.91 15.01 5.13
C LEU A 2 -12.52 14.66 3.78
N LEU A 3 -13.13 13.47 3.63
CA LEU A 3 -13.75 13.04 2.36
C LEU A 3 -14.90 13.98 1.92
N LEU A 4 -15.72 14.42 2.87
CA LEU A 4 -16.84 15.33 2.62
C LEU A 4 -16.35 16.73 2.22
N VAL A 5 -15.30 17.23 2.88
CA VAL A 5 -14.65 18.49 2.50
C VAL A 5 -14.07 18.40 1.09
N TRP A 6 -13.52 17.25 0.70
CA TRP A 6 -12.96 17.04 -0.64
C TRP A 6 -14.01 16.98 -1.75
N LEU A 7 -15.14 16.32 -1.49
CA LEU A 7 -16.29 16.34 -2.38
C LEU A 7 -16.83 17.77 -2.50
N ALA A 8 -16.95 18.50 -1.38
CA ALA A 8 -17.42 19.88 -1.38
C ALA A 8 -16.49 20.86 -2.14
N CYS A 9 -15.18 20.59 -2.18
CA CYS A 9 -14.19 21.42 -2.89
C CYS A 9 -13.96 21.02 -4.36
N ASN A 10 -14.75 20.10 -4.95
CA ASN A 10 -14.56 19.62 -6.33
C ASN A 10 -13.15 19.03 -6.59
N ARG A 11 -12.52 18.46 -5.54
CA ARG A 11 -11.16 17.88 -5.62
C ARG A 11 -11.14 16.41 -6.04
N ILE A 12 -12.31 15.76 -6.00
CA ILE A 12 -12.54 14.44 -6.58
C ILE A 12 -13.49 14.62 -7.78
N ASP A 13 -13.06 14.17 -8.95
CA ASP A 13 -13.92 14.05 -10.12
C ASP A 13 -14.23 12.57 -10.35
N ILE A 14 -15.53 12.22 -10.36
CA ILE A 14 -16.01 10.86 -10.59
C ILE A 14 -16.58 10.81 -12.00
N ASP A 15 -15.90 10.08 -12.88
CA ASP A 15 -16.28 9.98 -14.30
C ASP A 15 -16.43 8.51 -14.71
N ILE A 16 -17.63 8.12 -15.11
CA ILE A 16 -17.95 6.73 -15.48
C ILE A 16 -17.85 6.60 -17.00
N ARG A 17 -16.64 6.32 -17.50
CA ARG A 17 -16.37 6.26 -18.96
C ARG A 17 -16.39 4.87 -19.60
N HIS A 18 -16.67 3.80 -18.86
CA HIS A 18 -16.42 2.43 -19.35
C HIS A 18 -17.68 1.58 -19.47
N GLU A 19 -17.80 0.85 -20.60
CA GLU A 19 -18.79 -0.21 -20.79
C GLU A 19 -18.68 -1.30 -19.71
N ARG A 20 -19.82 -1.65 -19.08
CA ARG A 20 -19.94 -2.61 -17.98
C ARG A 20 -19.16 -3.91 -18.20
N ARG A 21 -19.23 -4.48 -19.40
CA ARG A 21 -18.59 -5.77 -19.76
C ARG A 21 -17.06 -5.70 -19.72
N ARG A 22 -16.47 -4.61 -20.22
CA ARG A 22 -15.00 -4.42 -20.19
C ARG A 22 -14.51 -4.23 -18.77
N TRP A 23 -15.28 -3.53 -17.95
CA TRP A 23 -14.94 -3.32 -16.55
C TRP A 23 -15.04 -4.61 -15.71
N MET A 24 -16.10 -5.41 -15.86
CA MET A 24 -16.22 -6.69 -15.17
C MET A 24 -15.04 -7.63 -15.48
N ARG A 25 -14.65 -7.72 -16.77
CA ARG A 25 -13.47 -8.52 -17.15
C ARG A 25 -12.19 -8.02 -16.49
N ARG A 26 -11.99 -6.70 -16.42
CA ARG A 26 -10.84 -6.11 -15.72
C ARG A 26 -10.84 -6.46 -14.23
N LEU A 27 -11.97 -6.33 -13.54
CA LEU A 27 -12.07 -6.68 -12.12
C LEU A 27 -11.80 -8.16 -11.85
N LEU A 28 -12.35 -9.05 -12.67
CA LEU A 28 -12.15 -10.49 -12.54
C LEU A 28 -10.68 -10.88 -12.67
N LEU A 29 -9.94 -10.24 -13.58
CA LEU A 29 -8.50 -10.47 -13.74
C LEU A 29 -7.67 -9.72 -12.69
N LEU A 30 -8.18 -8.61 -12.16
CA LEU A 30 -7.48 -7.80 -11.18
C LEU A 30 -7.24 -8.57 -9.89
N ILE A 31 -8.25 -9.29 -9.37
CA ILE A 31 -8.13 -10.06 -8.12
C ILE A 31 -6.94 -11.04 -8.13
N PRO A 32 -6.86 -12.01 -9.07
CA PRO A 32 -5.75 -12.95 -9.10
C PRO A 32 -4.42 -12.25 -9.40
N SER A 33 -4.40 -11.22 -10.24
CA SER A 33 -3.14 -10.48 -10.51
C SER A 33 -2.64 -9.70 -9.30
N ALA A 34 -3.53 -9.09 -8.51
CA ALA A 34 -3.20 -8.33 -7.32
C ALA A 34 -2.73 -9.28 -6.21
N ALA A 35 -3.43 -10.40 -6.02
CA ALA A 35 -3.05 -11.44 -5.08
C ALA A 35 -1.68 -12.04 -5.42
N PHE A 36 -1.46 -12.40 -6.68
CA PHE A 36 -0.19 -12.98 -7.13
C PHE A 36 0.98 -12.00 -7.01
N GLY A 37 0.80 -10.76 -7.48
CA GLY A 37 1.83 -9.72 -7.39
C GLY A 37 2.21 -9.43 -5.93
N ALA A 38 1.20 -9.19 -5.07
CA ALA A 38 1.42 -8.99 -3.65
C ALA A 38 2.12 -10.19 -3.01
N PHE A 39 1.68 -11.42 -3.30
CA PHE A 39 2.26 -12.62 -2.71
C PHE A 39 3.74 -12.77 -3.06
N VAL A 40 4.11 -12.56 -4.33
CA VAL A 40 5.52 -12.63 -4.76
C VAL A 40 6.36 -11.57 -4.05
N GLU A 41 5.87 -10.33 -3.96
CA GLU A 41 6.57 -9.28 -3.23
C GLU A 41 6.71 -9.61 -1.73
N GLU A 42 5.64 -10.07 -1.09
CA GLU A 42 5.69 -10.43 0.33
C GLU A 42 6.58 -11.65 0.62
N CYS A 43 6.65 -12.65 -0.27
CA CYS A 43 7.61 -13.73 -0.16
C CYS A 43 9.05 -13.21 -0.14
N VAL A 44 9.40 -12.25 -1.00
CA VAL A 44 10.75 -11.68 -1.07
C VAL A 44 11.04 -10.79 0.15
N PHE A 45 10.17 -9.82 0.44
CA PHE A 45 10.46 -8.83 1.48
C PHE A 45 10.23 -9.35 2.90
N ARG A 46 9.21 -10.18 3.13
CA ARG A 46 8.83 -10.65 4.47
C ARG A 46 9.32 -12.08 4.69
N GLY A 47 9.08 -12.95 3.70
CA GLY A 47 9.45 -14.37 3.78
C GLY A 47 10.95 -14.63 3.74
N VAL A 48 11.72 -13.83 2.99
CA VAL A 48 13.18 -13.95 2.91
C VAL A 48 13.85 -12.84 3.72
N LEU A 49 13.80 -11.59 3.23
CA LEU A 49 14.57 -10.49 3.82
C LEU A 49 14.26 -10.27 5.31
N GLN A 50 13.00 -10.04 5.67
CA GLN A 50 12.65 -9.72 7.05
C GLN A 50 12.80 -10.92 7.99
N PHE A 51 12.46 -12.12 7.52
CA PHE A 51 12.68 -13.36 8.25
C PHE A 51 14.18 -13.56 8.58
N ASP A 52 15.07 -13.37 7.60
CA ASP A 52 16.50 -13.52 7.80
C ASP A 52 17.07 -12.46 8.75
N LEU A 53 16.58 -11.21 8.70
CA LEU A 53 16.95 -10.17 9.67
C LEU A 53 16.60 -10.60 11.11
N LEU A 54 15.37 -11.08 11.33
CA LEU A 54 14.94 -11.54 12.65
C LEU A 54 15.77 -12.75 13.12
N ARG A 55 16.05 -13.70 12.21
CA ARG A 55 16.87 -14.87 12.50
C ARG A 55 18.33 -14.49 12.84
N ALA A 56 18.84 -13.42 12.26
CA ALA A 56 20.16 -12.86 12.57
C ALA A 56 20.21 -12.08 13.90
N GLY A 57 19.10 -12.03 14.65
CA GLY A 57 19.02 -11.34 15.95
C GLY A 57 18.77 -9.84 15.83
N VAL A 58 18.41 -9.33 14.64
CA VAL A 58 17.96 -7.94 14.48
C VAL A 58 16.64 -7.76 15.22
N THR A 59 16.53 -6.67 16.00
CA THR A 59 15.33 -6.45 16.81
C THR A 59 14.09 -6.31 15.92
N PRO A 60 12.89 -6.67 16.41
CA PRO A 60 11.65 -6.55 15.68
C PRO A 60 11.43 -5.16 15.05
N VAL A 61 11.65 -4.10 15.82
CA VAL A 61 11.57 -2.70 15.35
C VAL A 61 12.58 -2.40 14.23
N GLN A 62 13.84 -2.79 14.39
CA GLN A 62 14.86 -2.60 13.36
C GLN A 62 14.51 -3.36 12.08
N SER A 63 14.01 -4.60 12.19
CA SER A 63 13.59 -5.40 11.04
C SER A 63 12.47 -4.70 10.25
N VAL A 64 11.50 -4.08 10.94
CA VAL A 64 10.40 -3.32 10.32
C VAL A 64 10.93 -2.12 9.56
N LEU A 65 11.84 -1.34 10.17
CA LEU A 65 12.42 -0.16 9.55
C LEU A 65 13.27 -0.50 8.33
N VAL A 66 14.13 -1.53 8.44
CA VAL A 66 15.01 -1.96 7.34
C VAL A 66 14.20 -2.57 6.20
N ALA A 67 13.33 -3.54 6.48
CA ALA A 67 12.53 -4.19 5.45
C ALA A 67 11.54 -3.22 4.79
N GLY A 68 10.90 -2.35 5.57
CA GLY A 68 10.01 -1.30 5.06
C GLY A 68 10.74 -0.27 4.19
N GLY A 69 11.95 0.13 4.59
CA GLY A 69 12.82 1.01 3.81
C GLY A 69 13.27 0.40 2.48
N LEU A 70 13.72 -0.86 2.49
CA LEU A 70 14.13 -1.57 1.28
C LEU A 70 12.96 -1.85 0.34
N PHE A 71 11.78 -2.19 0.87
CA PHE A 71 10.54 -2.28 0.10
C PHE A 71 10.23 -0.97 -0.63
N ALA A 72 10.30 0.15 0.10
CA ALA A 72 10.09 1.46 -0.49
C ALA A 72 11.13 1.77 -1.57
N ALA A 73 12.42 1.52 -1.29
CA ALA A 73 13.50 1.76 -2.23
C ALA A 73 13.37 0.93 -3.52
N ALA A 74 12.93 -0.32 -3.43
CA ALA A 74 12.74 -1.21 -4.58
C ALA A 74 11.76 -0.63 -5.61
N HIS A 75 10.74 0.10 -5.15
CA HIS A 75 9.77 0.79 -6.01
C HIS A 75 10.39 1.95 -6.83
N TYR A 76 11.64 2.34 -6.56
CA TYR A 76 12.37 3.39 -7.27
C TYR A 76 13.55 2.88 -8.09
N VAL A 77 13.83 1.56 -8.09
CA VAL A 77 14.98 0.99 -8.85
C VAL A 77 14.77 1.11 -10.36
N ARG A 78 13.52 1.03 -10.84
CA ARG A 78 13.17 1.19 -12.27
C ARG A 78 11.91 2.04 -12.45
N SER A 79 11.92 3.36 -12.16
CA SER A 79 10.93 4.28 -12.74
C SER A 79 11.28 5.78 -12.66
N VAL A 80 10.68 6.52 -13.60
CA VAL A 80 10.89 7.92 -13.99
C VAL A 80 10.43 8.92 -12.91
N LYS A 81 11.36 9.78 -12.43
CA LYS A 81 11.17 11.04 -11.67
C LYS A 81 9.81 11.22 -10.96
N ARG A 82 9.55 10.54 -9.84
CA ARG A 82 8.41 10.86 -8.93
C ARG A 82 8.82 10.77 -7.46
N LYS A 83 9.65 11.73 -7.02
CA LYS A 83 10.27 11.74 -5.68
C LYS A 83 9.25 11.71 -4.52
N TRP A 84 8.03 12.20 -4.74
CA TRP A 84 7.05 12.37 -3.66
C TRP A 84 6.42 11.06 -3.17
N THR A 85 6.32 10.03 -4.01
CA THR A 85 5.55 8.82 -3.65
C THR A 85 6.23 7.94 -2.61
N ILE A 86 7.47 8.27 -2.20
CA ILE A 86 8.31 7.40 -1.37
C ILE A 86 7.78 7.27 0.04
N LEU A 87 7.20 8.36 0.57
CA LEU A 87 6.60 8.36 1.91
C LEU A 87 5.40 7.41 1.98
N GLY A 88 4.62 7.32 0.90
CA GLY A 88 3.53 6.34 0.78
C GLY A 88 4.05 4.91 0.79
N HIS A 89 5.07 4.62 -0.02
CA HIS A 89 5.65 3.27 -0.09
C HIS A 89 6.37 2.88 1.20
N LEU A 90 6.99 3.84 1.89
CA LEU A 90 7.59 3.63 3.20
C LEU A 90 6.52 3.30 4.25
N ALA A 91 5.44 4.08 4.31
CA ALA A 91 4.32 3.82 5.21
C ALA A 91 3.66 2.45 4.92
N LEU A 92 3.49 2.11 3.64
CA LEU A 92 3.00 0.81 3.22
C LEU A 92 3.97 -0.32 3.62
N GLY A 93 5.27 -0.12 3.38
CA GLY A 93 6.31 -1.06 3.77
C GLY A 93 6.29 -1.33 5.28
N ILE A 94 6.15 -0.28 6.10
CA ILE A 94 6.07 -0.37 7.56
C ILE A 94 4.84 -1.16 8.00
N VAL A 95 3.64 -0.88 7.49
CA VAL A 95 2.42 -1.60 7.92
C VAL A 95 2.49 -3.09 7.58
N LEU A 96 3.02 -3.44 6.40
CA LEU A 96 3.18 -4.82 5.96
C LEU A 96 4.24 -5.56 6.79
N SER A 97 5.36 -4.89 7.07
CA SER A 97 6.42 -5.43 7.92
C SER A 97 5.97 -5.59 9.38
N ALA A 98 5.16 -4.67 9.90
CA ALA A 98 4.55 -4.79 11.22
C ALA A 98 3.55 -5.96 11.26
N ALA A 99 2.72 -6.12 10.24
CA ALA A 99 1.80 -7.25 10.12
C ALA A 99 2.53 -8.60 10.13
N PHE A 100 3.65 -8.70 9.43
CA PHE A 100 4.45 -9.92 9.43
C PHE A 100 5.07 -10.20 10.80
N VAL A 101 5.69 -9.21 11.43
CA VAL A 101 6.39 -9.42 12.72
C VAL A 101 5.43 -9.77 13.85
N THR A 102 4.23 -9.18 13.87
CA THR A 102 3.26 -9.46 14.93
C THR A 102 2.52 -10.78 14.76
N THR A 103 2.49 -11.35 13.55
CA THR A 103 1.75 -12.58 13.27
C THR A 103 2.62 -13.77 12.88
N HIS A 104 3.89 -13.53 12.54
CA HIS A 104 4.79 -14.49 11.88
C HIS A 104 4.15 -15.20 10.69
N ASN A 105 3.25 -14.50 9.98
CA ASN A 105 2.45 -15.08 8.92
C ASN A 105 2.38 -14.15 7.71
N LEU A 106 2.63 -14.70 6.51
CA LEU A 106 2.61 -13.95 5.25
C LEU A 106 1.19 -13.56 4.80
N TRP A 107 0.15 -14.29 5.24
CA TRP A 107 -1.21 -14.10 4.75
C TRP A 107 -1.78 -12.73 5.08
N LEU A 108 -1.50 -12.19 6.28
CA LEU A 108 -2.00 -10.87 6.67
C LEU A 108 -1.34 -9.76 5.84
N ALA A 109 -0.01 -9.79 5.73
CA ALA A 109 0.73 -8.83 4.89
C ALA A 109 0.28 -8.93 3.42
N THR A 110 0.20 -10.15 2.88
CA THR A 110 -0.26 -10.39 1.50
C THR A 110 -1.68 -9.88 1.29
N GLY A 111 -2.58 -10.15 2.22
CA GLY A 111 -3.98 -9.69 2.15
C GLY A 111 -4.11 -8.18 2.18
N ILE A 112 -3.39 -7.49 3.07
CA ILE A 112 -3.36 -6.02 3.14
C ILE A 112 -2.80 -5.44 1.84
N HIS A 113 -1.69 -6.00 1.35
CA HIS A 113 -1.03 -5.51 0.13
C HIS A 113 -1.91 -5.72 -1.11
N ALA A 114 -2.40 -6.95 -1.33
CA ALA A 114 -3.29 -7.29 -2.43
C ALA A 114 -4.60 -6.46 -2.39
N GLY A 115 -5.16 -6.28 -1.20
CA GLY A 115 -6.35 -5.44 -0.99
C GLY A 115 -6.10 -3.99 -1.39
N GLY A 116 -4.95 -3.43 -1.02
CA GLY A 116 -4.52 -2.09 -1.44
C GLY A 116 -4.41 -1.97 -2.97
N ILE A 117 -3.73 -2.91 -3.63
CA ILE A 117 -3.60 -2.97 -5.09
C ILE A 117 -4.98 -3.04 -5.75
N PHE A 118 -5.85 -3.93 -5.26
CA PHE A 118 -7.20 -4.11 -5.77
C PHE A 118 -8.02 -2.81 -5.66
N VAL A 119 -8.02 -2.16 -4.50
CA VAL A 119 -8.74 -0.90 -4.30
C VAL A 119 -8.22 0.19 -5.23
N ILE A 120 -6.89 0.38 -5.30
CA ILE A 120 -6.29 1.44 -6.13
C ILE A 120 -6.58 1.20 -7.61
N LEU A 121 -6.26 0.02 -8.13
CA LEU A 121 -6.42 -0.29 -9.55
C LEU A 121 -7.89 -0.45 -9.95
N GLY A 122 -8.74 -0.92 -9.05
CA GLY A 122 -10.18 -1.07 -9.25
C GLY A 122 -10.91 0.27 -9.25
N ALA A 123 -10.49 1.22 -8.41
CA ALA A 123 -11.05 2.57 -8.34
C ALA A 123 -10.50 3.53 -9.40
N ARG A 124 -9.28 3.28 -9.91
CA ARG A 124 -8.59 4.11 -10.90
C ARG A 124 -9.44 4.51 -12.12
N PRO A 125 -10.31 3.66 -12.70
CA PRO A 125 -11.14 4.06 -13.83
C PRO A 125 -12.23 5.09 -13.49
N PHE A 126 -12.57 5.25 -12.21
CA PHE A 126 -13.68 6.06 -11.73
C PHE A 126 -13.24 7.32 -11.02
N ILE A 127 -12.09 7.27 -10.33
CA ILE A 127 -11.65 8.36 -9.46
C ILE A 127 -10.47 9.08 -10.08
N ARG A 128 -10.62 10.39 -10.30
CA ARG A 128 -9.51 11.30 -10.58
C ARG A 128 -9.27 12.20 -9.39
N TYR A 129 -8.06 12.10 -8.84
CA TYR A 129 -7.59 12.97 -7.78
C TYR A 129 -7.05 14.27 -8.39
N ARG A 130 -7.61 15.42 -8.00
CA ARG A 130 -7.12 16.75 -8.40
C ARG A 130 -6.54 17.49 -7.22
N GLY A 131 -5.26 17.84 -7.30
CA GLY A 131 -4.59 18.70 -6.32
C GLY A 131 -3.10 18.45 -6.29
N PRO A 132 -2.39 19.05 -5.33
CA PRO A 132 -0.95 18.85 -5.23
C PRO A 132 -0.66 17.40 -4.84
N ALA A 133 0.42 16.84 -5.40
CA ALA A 133 0.83 15.45 -5.18
C ALA A 133 1.05 15.14 -3.68
N TRP A 134 1.46 16.13 -2.90
CA TRP A 134 1.62 15.96 -1.46
C TRP A 134 0.33 15.69 -0.70
N LEU A 135 -0.77 16.30 -1.14
CA LEU A 135 -2.06 16.15 -0.47
C LEU A 135 -2.81 14.94 -1.01
N THR A 136 -2.83 14.79 -2.34
CA THR A 136 -3.71 13.83 -3.02
C THR A 136 -3.01 12.53 -3.42
N GLY A 137 -1.68 12.50 -3.32
CA GLY A 137 -0.87 11.46 -3.94
C GLY A 137 -0.78 11.64 -5.46
N GLU A 138 -0.30 10.60 -6.13
CA GLU A 138 -0.28 10.52 -7.58
C GLU A 138 -1.48 9.69 -8.07
N SER A 139 -1.92 9.90 -9.30
CA SER A 139 -3.08 9.15 -9.86
C SER A 139 -2.95 7.62 -9.83
N ILE A 140 -1.72 7.11 -9.77
CA ILE A 140 -1.39 5.68 -9.64
C ILE A 140 -1.02 5.27 -8.21
N PHE A 141 -0.76 6.24 -7.32
CA PHE A 141 -0.37 6.03 -5.92
C PHE A 141 -1.09 7.04 -5.01
N PRO A 142 -2.44 6.99 -4.90
CA PRO A 142 -3.18 7.97 -4.10
C PRO A 142 -2.89 7.83 -2.59
N PHE A 143 -2.46 6.64 -2.16
CA PHE A 143 -2.05 6.41 -0.77
C PHE A 143 -0.78 7.18 -0.37
N ALA A 144 -0.03 7.72 -1.33
CA ALA A 144 1.15 8.55 -1.04
C ALA A 144 0.82 10.02 -0.73
N GLY A 145 -0.46 10.42 -0.80
CA GLY A 145 -0.93 11.69 -0.26
C GLY A 145 -1.05 11.65 1.26
N VAL A 146 -1.05 12.81 1.91
CA VAL A 146 -1.20 12.94 3.38
C VAL A 146 -2.33 12.07 3.96
N PRO A 147 -3.57 12.05 3.41
CA PRO A 147 -4.63 11.20 3.95
C PRO A 147 -4.31 9.70 3.88
N GLY A 148 -3.65 9.27 2.80
CA GLY A 148 -3.25 7.88 2.60
C GLY A 148 -2.16 7.45 3.59
N VAL A 149 -1.14 8.29 3.76
CA VAL A 149 -0.06 8.07 4.74
C VAL A 149 -0.63 8.00 6.16
N ILE A 150 -1.55 8.92 6.53
CA ILE A 150 -2.24 8.87 7.82
C ILE A 150 -3.04 7.57 7.96
N GLY A 151 -3.78 7.17 6.92
CA GLY A 151 -4.53 5.91 6.92
C GLY A 151 -3.64 4.68 7.14
N LEU A 152 -2.47 4.63 6.49
CA LEU A 152 -1.49 3.56 6.66
C LEU A 152 -0.85 3.57 8.06
N ALA A 153 -0.56 4.75 8.61
CA ALA A 153 -0.07 4.88 9.97
C ALA A 153 -1.10 4.40 11.00
N LEU A 154 -2.37 4.77 10.84
CA LEU A 154 -3.47 4.29 11.67
C LEU A 154 -3.64 2.77 11.55
N LEU A 155 -3.59 2.23 10.32
CA LEU A 155 -3.64 0.78 10.10
C LEU A 155 -2.48 0.07 10.78
N THR A 156 -1.27 0.63 10.75
CA THR A 156 -0.10 0.11 11.48
C THR A 156 -0.39 0.01 12.97
N VAL A 157 -0.91 1.09 13.58
CA VAL A 157 -1.29 1.09 15.00
C VAL A 157 -2.35 0.04 15.30
N ILE A 158 -3.35 -0.11 14.43
CA ILE A 158 -4.43 -1.11 14.58
C ILE A 158 -3.84 -2.53 14.55
N VAL A 159 -2.97 -2.82 13.58
CA VAL A 159 -2.31 -4.13 13.44
C VAL A 159 -1.50 -4.45 14.70
N ILE A 160 -0.65 -3.52 15.16
CA ILE A 160 0.16 -3.71 16.37
C ILE A 160 -0.74 -3.93 17.60
N LYS A 161 -1.78 -3.10 17.79
CA LYS A 161 -2.69 -3.27 18.92
C LYS A 161 -3.45 -4.59 18.89
N ARG A 162 -3.78 -5.09 17.69
CA ARG A 162 -4.59 -6.31 17.53
C ARG A 162 -3.78 -7.59 17.72
N TYR A 163 -2.53 -7.61 17.27
CA TYR A 163 -1.71 -8.82 17.20
C TYR A 163 -0.52 -8.82 18.16
N GLY A 164 -0.25 -7.70 18.84
CA GLY A 164 0.84 -7.57 19.82
C GLY A 164 1.92 -6.60 19.38
N ILE A 165 2.75 -6.18 20.34
CA ILE A 165 3.91 -5.35 20.06
C ILE A 165 5.03 -6.26 19.54
N PRO A 166 5.66 -5.92 18.40
CA PRO A 166 6.90 -6.51 17.93
C PRO A 166 7.98 -6.60 19.02
#